data_AF-A0A973KZK0-F1
#
_entry.id   AF-A0A973KZK0-F1
#
_cell.length_a   1.000
_cell.length_b   1.000
_cell.length_c   1.000
_cell.angle_alpha   90.00
_cell.angle_beta   90.00
_cell.angle_gamma   90.00
#
_symmetry.space_group_name_H-M   'P 1'
#
loop_
_entity.id
_entity.type
_entity.pdbx_description
1 polymer ?
#
loop_
_entity_poly.entity_id
_entity_poly.type
_entity_poly.pdbx_seq_one_letter_code
_entity_poly.pdbx_strand_id
1 'polypeptide(L)'
;AEGRYRLMPGILSALRDHANPFSILTKGTLILRDLDLLVQSAQVTDVGISVSVGFTDPELWRTVEPGTPAPERRLDVVRTLAEHGIGCGVLMAPVIPFLSDRPSQLRATVRAIAASGATSVTPLVLHLRPGAREWFMAWLGRHHPYLVRRYERLYADGAYAPKWYQRRITRQVHELAEEYGIGPTRAGMPRRIRPPEATEPTMSEPTQLTLI
;
A
#
# COMPACT_ATOMS: atom_id res chain seq x y z
N ALA A 1 4.33 -7.29 -17.03
CA ALA A 1 3.87 -6.17 -17.86
C ALA A 1 4.77 -4.95 -17.68
N GLU A 2 4.75 -4.27 -16.53
CA GLU A 2 5.49 -3.00 -16.35
C GLU A 2 7.01 -3.09 -16.58
N GLY A 3 7.67 -4.20 -16.21
CA GLY A 3 9.10 -4.39 -16.50
C GLY A 3 9.43 -4.36 -18.01
N ARG A 4 8.46 -4.69 -18.86
CA ARG A 4 8.57 -4.65 -20.32
C ARG A 4 8.13 -3.30 -20.89
N TYR A 5 6.97 -2.80 -20.47
CA TYR A 5 6.38 -1.59 -21.08
C TYR A 5 6.98 -0.29 -20.57
N ARG A 6 7.53 -0.27 -19.34
CA ARG A 6 8.17 0.91 -18.74
C ARG A 6 7.33 2.18 -18.86
N LEU A 7 6.04 2.09 -18.54
CA LEU A 7 5.11 3.22 -18.68
C LEU A 7 5.21 4.17 -17.48
N MET A 8 5.50 3.64 -16.29
CA MET A 8 5.54 4.43 -15.06
C MET A 8 6.52 5.61 -15.09
N PRO A 9 7.77 5.50 -15.61
CA PRO A 9 8.70 6.62 -15.63
C PRO A 9 8.17 7.86 -16.36
N GLY A 10 7.45 7.66 -17.48
CA GLY A 10 6.84 8.76 -18.23
C GLY A 10 5.67 9.39 -17.47
N ILE A 11 4.82 8.56 -16.85
CA ILE A 11 3.69 9.02 -16.03
C ILE A 11 4.19 9.82 -14.82
N LEU A 12 5.17 9.29 -14.09
CA LEU A 12 5.73 9.91 -12.90
C LEU A 12 6.43 11.24 -13.24
N SER A 13 7.17 11.30 -14.35
CA SER A 13 7.79 12.54 -14.82
C SER A 13 6.72 13.60 -15.11
N ALA A 14 5.68 13.25 -15.87
CA ALA A 14 4.60 14.18 -16.18
C ALA A 14 3.87 14.71 -14.94
N LEU A 15 3.63 13.85 -13.94
CA LEU A 15 3.00 14.24 -12.68
C LEU A 15 3.91 15.16 -11.85
N ARG A 16 5.21 14.86 -11.75
CA ARG A 16 6.21 15.71 -11.10
C ARG A 16 6.28 17.08 -11.76
N ASP A 17 6.39 17.13 -13.08
CA ASP A 17 6.63 18.38 -13.83
C ASP A 17 5.45 19.37 -13.71
N HIS A 18 4.25 18.86 -13.41
CA HIS A 18 3.05 19.67 -13.14
C HIS A 18 2.69 19.75 -11.65
N ALA A 19 3.59 19.32 -10.75
CA ALA A 19 3.38 19.27 -9.30
C ALA A 19 2.05 18.61 -8.89
N ASN A 20 1.57 17.63 -9.65
CA ASN A 20 0.26 17.00 -9.43
C ASN A 20 0.36 15.88 -8.39
N PRO A 21 -0.35 15.97 -7.24
CA PRO A 21 -0.32 14.94 -6.22
C PRO A 21 -0.78 13.57 -6.74
N PHE A 22 -0.12 12.50 -6.30
CA PHE A 22 -0.51 11.15 -6.71
C PHE A 22 -0.30 10.09 -5.63
N SER A 23 -0.81 8.89 -5.89
CA SER A 23 -0.57 7.74 -5.03
C SER A 23 -0.31 6.47 -5.82
N ILE A 24 0.51 5.59 -5.26
CA ILE A 24 0.87 4.29 -5.84
C ILE A 24 0.56 3.20 -4.82
N LEU A 25 -0.22 2.20 -5.25
CA LEU A 25 -0.45 0.95 -4.53
C LEU A 25 0.15 -0.21 -5.32
N THR A 26 1.06 -0.98 -4.71
CA THR A 26 1.75 -2.08 -5.41
C THR A 26 1.91 -3.33 -4.55
N LYS A 27 2.05 -4.49 -5.20
CA LYS A 27 2.54 -5.76 -4.61
C LYS A 27 3.96 -6.10 -5.10
N GLY A 28 4.51 -5.31 -6.02
CA GLY A 28 5.76 -5.57 -6.73
C GLY A 28 6.93 -4.73 -6.20
N THR A 29 8.14 -5.23 -6.41
CA THR A 29 9.40 -4.54 -6.05
C THR A 29 9.87 -3.54 -7.11
N LEU A 30 9.28 -3.57 -8.31
CA LEU A 30 9.73 -2.77 -9.45
C LEU A 30 9.63 -1.26 -9.23
N ILE A 31 8.83 -0.81 -8.25
CA ILE A 31 8.74 0.60 -7.86
C ILE A 31 10.11 1.19 -7.49
N LEU A 32 11.02 0.37 -6.95
CA LEU A 32 12.38 0.81 -6.57
C LEU A 32 13.25 1.20 -7.77
N ARG A 33 12.91 0.74 -8.99
CA ARG A 33 13.58 1.21 -10.22
C ARG A 33 13.42 2.71 -10.40
N ASP A 34 12.28 3.25 -9.98
CA ASP A 34 11.89 4.63 -10.21
C ASP A 34 12.09 5.48 -8.93
N LEU A 35 12.92 5.01 -8.00
CA LEU A 35 13.13 5.62 -6.67
C LEU A 35 13.57 7.08 -6.74
N ASP A 36 14.57 7.38 -7.56
CA ASP A 36 15.06 8.77 -7.72
C ASP A 36 13.95 9.71 -8.21
N LEU A 37 13.11 9.23 -9.12
CA LEU A 37 11.99 9.99 -9.64
C LEU A 37 10.89 10.20 -8.58
N LEU A 38 10.66 9.22 -7.71
CA LEU A 38 9.76 9.34 -6.57
C LEU A 38 10.29 10.33 -5.53
N VAL A 39 11.60 10.32 -5.23
CA VAL A 39 12.25 11.29 -4.34
C VAL A 39 12.09 12.70 -4.90
N GLN A 40 12.36 12.90 -6.19
CA GLN A 40 12.17 14.20 -6.86
C GLN A 40 10.70 14.65 -6.85
N SER A 41 9.78 13.73 -7.12
CA SER A 41 8.34 14.00 -7.08
C SER A 41 7.89 14.47 -5.70
N ALA A 42 8.40 13.83 -4.64
CA ALA A 42 8.10 14.19 -3.26
C ALA A 42 8.64 15.57 -2.84
N GLN A 43 9.58 16.16 -3.59
CA GLN A 43 10.05 17.53 -3.35
C GLN A 43 9.07 18.60 -3.87
N VAL A 44 8.25 18.26 -4.87
CA VAL A 44 7.40 19.23 -5.58
C VAL A 44 5.91 19.01 -5.34
N THR A 45 5.50 17.82 -4.90
CA THR A 45 4.10 17.49 -4.64
C THR A 45 3.95 16.33 -3.65
N ASP A 46 2.72 16.08 -3.19
CA ASP A 46 2.43 14.97 -2.29
C ASP A 46 2.42 13.63 -3.03
N VAL A 47 3.24 12.69 -2.54
CA VAL A 47 3.34 11.33 -3.07
C VAL A 47 2.94 10.33 -2.00
N GLY A 48 1.79 9.67 -2.18
CA GLY A 48 1.31 8.62 -1.28
C GLY A 48 1.73 7.23 -1.77
N ILE A 49 2.59 6.52 -1.06
CA ILE A 49 2.98 5.15 -1.43
C ILE A 49 2.38 4.15 -0.45
N SER A 50 1.87 3.05 -0.98
CA SER A 50 1.43 1.91 -0.19
C SER A 50 1.85 0.59 -0.83
N VAL A 51 2.39 -0.32 -0.01
CA VAL A 51 2.73 -1.67 -0.42
C VAL A 51 1.76 -2.66 0.19
N SER A 52 1.29 -3.62 -0.61
CA SER A 52 0.35 -4.65 -0.15
C SER A 52 1.08 -5.87 0.42
N VAL A 53 0.95 -6.09 1.73
CA VAL A 53 1.53 -7.23 2.46
C VAL A 53 0.47 -7.86 3.35
N GLY A 54 -0.27 -8.86 2.85
CA GLY A 54 -1.38 -9.47 3.58
C GLY A 54 -0.98 -10.30 4.81
N PHE A 55 0.16 -10.99 4.72
CA PHE A 55 0.68 -11.90 5.74
C PHE A 55 2.15 -12.22 5.44
N THR A 56 2.88 -12.73 6.44
CA THR A 56 4.32 -13.06 6.32
C THR A 56 4.63 -14.56 6.25
N ASP A 57 3.60 -15.42 6.22
CA ASP A 57 3.77 -16.87 6.08
C ASP A 57 4.24 -17.24 4.65
N PRO A 58 5.48 -17.75 4.49
CA PRO A 58 6.03 -18.08 3.18
C PRO A 58 5.37 -19.31 2.54
N GLU A 59 4.85 -20.25 3.33
CA GLU A 59 4.18 -21.44 2.79
C GLU A 59 2.81 -21.08 2.21
N LEU A 60 2.04 -20.28 2.95
CA LEU A 60 0.77 -19.74 2.45
C LEU A 60 0.99 -18.86 1.22
N TRP A 61 2.04 -18.02 1.22
CA TRP A 61 2.30 -17.11 0.10
C TRP A 61 2.61 -17.88 -1.19
N ARG A 62 3.46 -18.92 -1.11
CA ARG A 62 3.81 -19.76 -2.27
C ARG A 62 2.60 -20.39 -2.95
N THR A 63 1.54 -20.65 -2.20
CA THR A 63 0.34 -21.27 -2.75
C THR A 63 -0.69 -20.25 -3.22
N VAL A 64 -0.86 -19.12 -2.53
CA VAL A 64 -1.88 -18.10 -2.87
C VAL A 64 -1.41 -17.11 -3.92
N GLU A 65 -0.17 -16.63 -3.85
CA GLU A 65 0.33 -15.57 -4.76
C GLU A 65 1.72 -15.89 -5.35
N PRO A 66 1.96 -17.08 -5.94
CA PRO A 66 3.31 -17.51 -6.39
C PRO A 66 3.96 -16.58 -7.41
N GLY A 67 3.18 -15.84 -8.21
CA GLY A 67 3.69 -14.93 -9.25
C GLY A 67 4.08 -13.53 -8.75
N THR A 68 4.05 -13.29 -7.44
CA THR A 68 4.34 -11.99 -6.83
C THR A 68 5.62 -12.07 -6.00
N PRO A 69 6.33 -10.98 -5.70
CA PRO A 69 7.42 -11.02 -4.73
C PRO A 69 6.95 -11.54 -3.36
N ALA A 70 7.82 -12.30 -2.69
CA ALA A 70 7.57 -12.77 -1.33
C ALA A 70 7.31 -11.61 -0.36
N PRO A 71 6.55 -11.82 0.73
CA PRO A 71 6.21 -10.77 1.70
C PRO A 71 7.43 -9.99 2.19
N GLU A 72 8.52 -10.68 2.52
CA GLU A 72 9.78 -10.05 2.96
C GLU A 72 10.32 -9.08 1.92
N ARG A 73 10.32 -9.47 0.64
CA ARG A 73 10.78 -8.60 -0.46
C ARG A 73 9.91 -7.37 -0.64
N ARG A 74 8.62 -7.46 -0.28
CA ARG A 74 7.72 -6.31 -0.28
C ARG A 74 7.98 -5.40 0.93
N LEU A 75 8.35 -5.96 2.08
CA LEU A 75 8.79 -5.19 3.25
C LEU A 75 10.14 -4.50 3.02
N ASP A 76 11.06 -5.12 2.25
CA ASP A 76 12.31 -4.47 1.81
C ASP A 76 12.04 -3.19 1.00
N VAL A 77 10.98 -3.16 0.20
CA VAL A 77 10.56 -1.95 -0.52
C VAL A 77 10.18 -0.84 0.44
N VAL A 78 9.39 -1.18 1.48
CA VAL A 78 9.00 -0.21 2.52
C VAL A 78 10.23 0.34 3.23
N ARG A 79 11.17 -0.54 3.60
CA ARG A 79 12.44 -0.18 4.23
C ARG A 79 13.26 0.76 3.36
N THR A 80 13.43 0.41 2.09
CA THR A 80 14.19 1.23 1.12
C THR A 80 13.57 2.61 0.96
N LEU A 81 12.23 2.70 0.84
CA LEU A 81 11.53 3.98 0.73
C LEU A 81 11.73 4.83 1.99
N ALA A 82 11.61 4.23 3.17
CA ALA A 82 11.82 4.89 4.45
C ALA A 82 13.26 5.42 4.60
N GLU A 83 14.28 4.65 4.18
CA GLU A 83 15.69 5.05 4.16
C GLU A 83 15.94 6.28 3.26
N HIS A 84 15.11 6.48 2.24
CA HIS A 84 15.17 7.63 1.32
C HIS A 84 14.20 8.76 1.71
N GLY A 85 13.65 8.72 2.93
CA GLY A 85 12.75 9.76 3.44
C GLY A 85 11.35 9.75 2.82
N ILE A 86 10.97 8.69 2.08
CA ILE A 86 9.63 8.55 1.51
C ILE A 86 8.75 7.73 2.45
N GLY A 87 7.72 8.37 2.99
CA GLY A 87 6.72 7.70 3.80
C GLY A 87 5.95 6.64 3.01
N CYS A 88 5.93 5.40 3.49
CA CYS A 88 5.22 4.30 2.86
C CYS A 88 4.26 3.61 3.84
N GLY A 89 2.97 3.59 3.49
CA GLY A 89 1.98 2.78 4.20
C GLY A 89 2.04 1.32 3.79
N VAL A 90 1.44 0.45 4.59
CA VAL A 90 1.20 -0.94 4.23
C VAL A 90 -0.30 -1.22 4.22
N LEU A 91 -0.77 -1.74 3.10
CA LEU A 91 -2.09 -2.35 3.02
C LEU A 91 -1.94 -3.82 3.41
N MET A 92 -2.40 -4.19 4.60
CA MET A 92 -2.40 -5.60 5.03
C MET A 92 -3.55 -6.32 4.33
N ALA A 93 -3.35 -6.62 3.05
CA ALA A 93 -4.38 -7.12 2.15
C ALA A 93 -3.88 -8.21 1.18
N PRO A 94 -4.64 -9.32 1.02
CA PRO A 94 -5.78 -9.69 1.85
C PRO A 94 -5.35 -10.29 3.20
N VAL A 95 -6.08 -9.98 4.28
CA VAL A 95 -6.17 -10.88 5.43
C VAL A 95 -7.10 -12.03 5.03
N ILE A 96 -6.58 -13.24 4.98
CA ILE A 96 -7.27 -14.44 4.50
C ILE A 96 -7.95 -15.14 5.69
N PRO A 97 -9.29 -15.21 5.73
CA PRO A 97 -10.01 -15.87 6.81
C PRO A 97 -9.53 -17.29 7.12
N PHE A 98 -9.32 -17.59 8.41
CA PHE A 98 -8.88 -18.88 8.92
C PHE A 98 -7.46 -19.33 8.52
N LEU A 99 -6.76 -18.58 7.67
CA LEU A 99 -5.45 -18.94 7.13
C LEU A 99 -4.37 -17.93 7.53
N SER A 100 -4.70 -16.65 7.65
CA SER A 100 -3.74 -15.60 8.01
C SER A 100 -4.23 -14.67 9.12
N ASP A 101 -5.29 -15.05 9.84
CA ASP A 101 -6.02 -14.17 10.75
C ASP A 101 -6.05 -14.66 12.21
N ARG A 102 -5.27 -15.69 12.55
CA ARG A 102 -5.06 -16.05 13.96
C ARG A 102 -4.32 -14.91 14.68
N PRO A 103 -4.57 -14.67 15.99
CA PRO A 103 -3.93 -13.58 16.72
C PRO A 103 -2.39 -13.56 16.59
N SER A 104 -1.73 -14.73 16.62
CA SER A 104 -0.29 -14.84 16.44
C SER A 104 0.18 -14.49 15.03
N GLN A 105 -0.60 -14.81 13.99
CA GLN A 105 -0.29 -14.49 12.59
C GLN A 105 -0.47 -13.00 12.30
N LEU A 106 -1.55 -12.39 12.82
CA LEU A 106 -1.76 -10.95 12.75
C LEU A 106 -0.60 -10.22 13.45
N ARG A 107 -0.26 -10.62 14.68
CA ARG A 107 0.86 -10.08 15.45
C ARG A 107 2.19 -10.17 14.69
N ALA A 108 2.52 -11.34 14.15
CA ALA A 108 3.75 -11.54 13.39
C ALA A 108 3.81 -10.64 12.15
N THR A 109 2.69 -10.49 11.44
CA THR A 109 2.61 -9.65 10.24
C THR A 109 2.75 -8.17 10.60
N VAL A 110 1.99 -7.68 11.58
CA VAL A 110 2.04 -6.27 12.01
C VAL A 110 3.41 -5.91 12.57
N ARG A 111 4.05 -6.80 13.34
CA ARG A 111 5.42 -6.60 13.83
C ARG A 111 6.42 -6.46 12.68
N ALA A 112 6.32 -7.30 11.65
CA ALA A 112 7.21 -7.23 10.49
C ALA A 112 6.99 -5.95 9.68
N ILE A 113 5.73 -5.52 9.55
CA ILE A 113 5.38 -4.23 8.95
C ILE A 113 6.01 -3.08 9.72
N ALA A 114 5.89 -3.06 11.05
CA ALA A 114 6.52 -2.04 11.89
C ALA A 114 8.04 -2.01 11.75
N ALA A 115 8.69 -3.19 11.78
CA ALA A 115 10.13 -3.33 11.61
C ALA A 115 10.65 -2.90 10.22
N SER A 116 9.78 -2.75 9.22
CA SER A 116 10.13 -2.23 7.90
C SER A 116 10.16 -0.70 7.82
N GLY A 117 9.73 0.01 8.87
CA GLY A 117 9.62 1.48 8.84
C GLY A 117 8.34 1.99 8.19
N ALA A 118 7.30 1.15 8.08
CA ALA A 118 6.01 1.56 7.55
C ALA A 118 5.40 2.71 8.36
N THR A 119 4.84 3.71 7.67
CA THR A 119 4.21 4.87 8.34
C THR A 119 2.80 4.59 8.82
N SER A 120 2.14 3.59 8.23
CA SER A 120 0.83 3.12 8.67
C SER A 120 0.53 1.70 8.21
N VAL A 121 -0.45 1.07 8.85
CA VAL A 121 -1.03 -0.20 8.40
C VAL A 121 -2.55 -0.09 8.30
N THR A 122 -3.12 -0.54 7.18
CA THR A 122 -4.57 -0.67 6.99
C THR A 122 -4.91 -2.10 6.59
N PRO A 123 -5.68 -2.85 7.40
CA PRO A 123 -6.08 -4.21 7.06
C PRO A 123 -7.28 -4.24 6.11
N LEU A 124 -7.25 -5.14 5.12
CA LEU A 124 -8.43 -5.49 4.34
C LEU A 124 -8.62 -7.01 4.34
N VAL A 125 -9.79 -7.45 4.82
CA VAL A 125 -10.19 -8.85 4.71
C VAL A 125 -10.42 -9.20 3.25
N LEU A 126 -10.05 -10.42 2.87
CA LEU A 126 -10.22 -10.97 1.53
C LEU A 126 -11.60 -10.63 0.95
N HIS A 127 -11.58 -10.08 -0.27
CA HIS A 127 -12.75 -9.68 -1.04
C HIS A 127 -12.85 -10.55 -2.29
N LEU A 128 -13.93 -11.32 -2.39
CA LEU A 128 -14.15 -12.34 -3.42
C LEU A 128 -15.14 -11.85 -4.49
N ARG A 129 -14.71 -10.91 -5.33
CA ARG A 129 -15.49 -10.50 -6.51
C ARG A 129 -15.62 -11.66 -7.53
N PRO A 130 -16.62 -11.60 -8.44
CA PRO A 130 -16.69 -12.53 -9.57
C PRO A 130 -15.35 -12.62 -10.32
N GLY A 131 -15.00 -13.81 -10.80
CA GLY A 131 -13.70 -14.19 -11.35
C GLY A 131 -12.70 -14.59 -10.26
N ALA A 132 -12.47 -13.70 -9.29
CA ALA A 132 -11.56 -13.97 -8.17
C ALA A 132 -12.12 -15.04 -7.22
N ARG A 133 -13.44 -15.07 -7.02
CA ARG A 133 -14.12 -16.05 -6.17
C ARG A 133 -13.92 -17.48 -6.68
N GLU A 134 -14.15 -17.71 -7.97
CA GLU A 134 -14.06 -19.03 -8.59
C GLU A 134 -12.63 -19.56 -8.52
N TRP A 135 -11.66 -18.71 -8.87
CA TRP A 135 -10.24 -19.05 -8.76
C TRP A 135 -9.86 -19.38 -7.31
N PHE A 136 -10.25 -18.51 -6.35
CA PHE A 136 -9.91 -18.69 -4.94
C PHE A 136 -10.60 -19.93 -4.34
N MET A 137 -11.87 -20.18 -4.63
CA MET A 137 -12.59 -21.35 -4.13
C MET A 137 -12.05 -22.65 -4.71
N ALA A 138 -11.63 -22.66 -5.99
CA ALA A 138 -10.96 -23.81 -6.59
C ALA A 138 -9.58 -24.06 -5.95
N TRP A 139 -8.81 -22.99 -5.68
CA TRP A 139 -7.57 -23.08 -4.91
C TRP A 139 -7.82 -23.62 -3.49
N LEU A 140 -8.82 -23.08 -2.78
CA LEU A 140 -9.18 -23.48 -1.43
C LEU A 140 -9.59 -24.95 -1.38
N GLY A 141 -10.34 -25.44 -2.37
CA GLY A 141 -10.72 -26.85 -2.47
C GLY A 141 -9.54 -27.80 -2.63
N ARG A 142 -8.46 -27.37 -3.31
CA ARG A 142 -7.24 -28.18 -3.47
C ARG A 142 -6.32 -28.13 -2.24
N HIS A 143 -6.13 -26.95 -1.66
CA HIS A 143 -5.12 -26.75 -0.61
C HIS A 143 -5.68 -26.84 0.81
N HIS A 144 -6.94 -26.45 1.02
CA HIS A 144 -7.59 -26.42 2.33
C HIS A 144 -9.06 -26.89 2.25
N PRO A 145 -9.34 -28.13 1.80
CA PRO A 145 -10.70 -28.62 1.54
C PRO A 145 -11.63 -28.51 2.76
N TYR A 146 -11.08 -28.65 3.97
CA TYR A 146 -11.82 -28.52 5.23
C TYR A 146 -12.38 -27.10 5.50
N LEU A 147 -11.90 -26.08 4.78
CA LEU A 147 -12.38 -24.69 4.91
C LEU A 147 -13.49 -24.33 3.92
N VAL A 148 -13.73 -25.12 2.87
CA VAL A 148 -14.68 -24.78 1.79
C VAL A 148 -16.06 -24.43 2.34
N ARG A 149 -16.64 -25.31 3.17
CA ARG A 149 -17.97 -25.08 3.80
C ARG A 149 -18.00 -23.88 4.75
N ARG A 150 -16.85 -23.46 5.30
CA ARG A 150 -16.76 -22.24 6.11
C ARG A 150 -16.75 -21.00 5.24
N TYR A 151 -16.03 -21.04 4.12
CA TYR A 151 -15.99 -19.94 3.16
C TYR A 151 -17.32 -19.73 2.44
N GLU A 152 -18.01 -20.81 2.05
CA GLU A 152 -19.36 -20.73 1.46
C GLU A 152 -20.33 -19.98 2.38
N ARG A 153 -20.30 -20.27 3.69
CA ARG A 153 -21.11 -19.57 4.68
C ARG A 153 -20.64 -18.15 4.95
N LEU A 154 -19.33 -17.93 5.06
CA LEU A 154 -18.76 -16.62 5.35
C LEU A 154 -19.01 -15.61 4.22
N TYR A 155 -19.05 -16.08 2.96
CA TYR A 155 -19.28 -15.28 1.76
C TYR A 155 -20.61 -15.61 1.08
N ALA A 156 -21.63 -16.02 1.85
CA ALA A 156 -22.96 -16.33 1.32
C ALA A 156 -23.65 -15.07 0.77
N ASP A 157 -23.52 -13.95 1.48
CA ASP A 157 -24.21 -12.69 1.18
C ASP A 157 -23.48 -11.80 0.14
N GLY A 158 -22.38 -12.29 -0.42
CA GLY A 158 -21.67 -11.61 -1.50
C GLY A 158 -20.15 -11.66 -1.38
N ALA A 159 -19.49 -10.69 -2.03
CA ALA A 159 -18.03 -10.68 -2.17
C ALA A 159 -17.28 -10.34 -0.88
N TYR A 160 -17.92 -9.67 0.08
CA TYR A 160 -17.31 -9.25 1.34
C TYR A 160 -17.61 -10.25 2.46
N ALA A 161 -16.63 -10.50 3.31
CA ALA A 161 -16.89 -11.12 4.62
C ALA A 161 -17.84 -10.22 5.44
N PRO A 162 -18.59 -10.76 6.41
CA PRO A 162 -19.56 -9.98 7.17
C PRO A 162 -18.90 -8.81 7.93
N LYS A 163 -19.65 -7.72 8.16
CA LYS A 163 -19.10 -6.52 8.80
C LYS A 163 -18.51 -6.77 10.19
N TRP A 164 -19.08 -7.70 10.95
CA TRP A 164 -18.53 -8.08 12.25
C TRP A 164 -17.13 -8.71 12.12
N TYR A 165 -16.88 -9.48 11.06
CA TYR A 165 -15.59 -10.10 10.80
C TYR A 165 -14.55 -9.06 10.44
N GLN A 166 -14.90 -8.16 9.51
CA GLN A 166 -14.04 -7.04 9.10
C GLN A 166 -13.66 -6.18 10.31
N ARG A 167 -14.65 -5.77 11.14
CA ARG A 167 -14.42 -4.96 12.34
C ARG A 167 -13.53 -5.65 13.36
N ARG A 168 -13.69 -6.97 13.56
CA ARG A 168 -12.82 -7.75 14.45
C ARG A 168 -11.36 -7.70 13.99
N ILE A 169 -11.11 -7.95 12.71
CA ILE A 169 -9.75 -7.91 12.14
C ILE A 169 -9.18 -6.50 12.21
N THR A 170 -9.94 -5.48 11.81
CA THR A 170 -9.51 -4.09 11.88
C THR A 170 -9.11 -3.69 13.29
N ARG A 171 -9.93 -4.03 14.30
CA ARG A 171 -9.63 -3.73 15.70
C ARG A 171 -8.33 -4.40 16.15
N GLN A 172 -8.18 -5.71 15.91
CA GLN A 172 -6.99 -6.45 16.32
C GLN A 172 -5.71 -5.91 15.67
N VAL A 173 -5.77 -5.55 14.39
CA VAL A 173 -4.61 -4.95 13.69
C VAL A 173 -4.31 -3.56 14.21
N HIS A 174 -5.31 -2.74 14.53
CA HIS A 174 -5.09 -1.41 15.11
C HIS A 174 -4.50 -1.48 16.52
N GLU A 175 -4.96 -2.40 17.38
CA GLU A 175 -4.37 -2.66 18.70
C GLU A 175 -2.89 -3.05 18.59
N LEU A 176 -2.56 -3.94 17.65
CA LEU A 176 -1.17 -4.34 17.37
C LEU A 176 -0.35 -3.20 16.75
N ALA A 177 -0.97 -2.37 15.91
CA ALA A 177 -0.32 -1.23 15.28
C ALA A 177 0.10 -0.19 16.33
N GLU A 178 -0.79 0.11 17.28
CA GLU A 178 -0.51 0.94 18.44
C GLU A 178 0.59 0.34 19.31
N GLU A 179 0.52 -0.97 19.60
CA GLU A 179 1.55 -1.70 20.36
C GLU A 179 2.95 -1.59 19.74
N TYR A 180 3.04 -1.66 18.40
CA TYR A 180 4.30 -1.59 17.67
C TYR A 180 4.67 -0.19 17.17
N GLY A 181 3.94 0.86 17.61
CA GLY A 181 4.26 2.26 17.29
C GLY A 181 4.05 2.65 15.82
N ILE A 182 3.25 1.88 15.05
CA ILE A 182 2.84 2.26 13.70
C ILE A 182 1.43 2.85 13.75
N GLY A 183 1.29 4.11 13.32
CA GLY A 183 0.00 4.79 13.38
C GLY A 183 -1.04 4.14 12.46
N PRO A 184 -2.34 4.22 12.77
CA PRO A 184 -3.37 4.00 11.76
C PRO A 184 -3.16 4.99 10.62
N THR A 185 -3.53 4.63 9.38
CA THR A 185 -3.53 5.61 8.27
C THR A 185 -4.39 6.79 8.71
N ARG A 186 -3.78 7.93 9.01
CA ARG A 186 -4.52 9.13 9.40
C ARG A 186 -5.34 9.57 8.20
N ALA A 187 -6.66 9.41 8.27
CA ALA A 187 -7.56 10.07 7.34
C ALA A 187 -7.33 11.58 7.46
N GLY A 188 -6.77 12.19 6.42
CA GLY A 188 -6.51 13.63 6.42
C GLY A 188 -5.33 14.08 7.27
N MET A 189 -4.21 13.34 7.35
CA MET A 189 -2.94 14.08 7.49
C MET A 189 -2.90 14.99 6.26
N PRO A 190 -2.93 16.33 6.40
CA PRO A 190 -2.89 17.19 5.25
C PRO A 190 -1.62 16.83 4.49
N ARG A 191 -1.86 16.26 3.29
CA ARG A 191 -1.04 16.47 2.11
C ARG A 191 -0.43 17.85 2.24
N ARG A 192 0.85 17.91 2.64
CA ARG A 192 1.51 19.19 2.85
C ARG A 192 1.78 19.67 1.44
N ILE A 193 0.80 20.37 0.87
CA ILE A 193 1.11 21.45 -0.06
C ILE A 193 1.96 22.39 0.78
N ARG A 194 3.29 22.24 0.70
CA ARG A 194 4.18 23.34 1.06
C ARG A 194 3.69 24.49 0.18
N PRO A 195 3.14 25.58 0.74
CA PRO A 195 2.87 26.75 -0.07
C PRO A 195 4.17 27.05 -0.81
N PRO A 196 4.15 27.36 -2.12
CA PRO A 196 5.36 27.79 -2.80
C PRO A 196 5.98 28.86 -1.92
N GLU A 197 7.23 28.62 -1.51
CA GLU A 197 8.00 29.59 -0.76
C GLU A 197 7.92 30.87 -1.57
N ALA A 198 7.30 31.90 -0.98
CA ALA A 198 7.06 33.15 -1.68
C ALA A 198 8.42 33.62 -2.18
N THR A 199 8.66 33.44 -3.48
CA THR A 199 9.82 34.03 -4.12
C THR A 199 9.51 35.52 -4.03
N GLU A 200 10.24 36.22 -3.17
CA GLU A 200 10.14 37.67 -3.11
C GLU A 200 10.25 38.16 -4.56
N PRO A 201 9.24 38.88 -5.09
CA PRO A 201 9.37 39.43 -6.42
C PRO A 201 10.58 40.34 -6.37
N THR A 202 11.64 39.97 -7.08
CA THR A 202 12.70 40.91 -7.43
C THR A 202 12.02 42.08 -8.11
N MET A 203 11.89 43.19 -7.38
CA MET A 203 11.40 44.44 -7.91
C MET A 203 12.37 44.90 -8.99
N SER A 204 12.09 44.56 -10.25
CA SER A 204 12.68 45.29 -11.37
C SER A 204 12.00 46.66 -11.41
N GLU A 205 12.80 47.72 -11.36
CA GLU A 205 12.32 49.10 -11.49
C GLU A 205 11.42 49.24 -12.73
N PRO A 206 10.30 49.98 -12.64
CA PRO A 206 9.44 50.21 -13.80
C PRO A 206 10.20 51.00 -14.87
N THR A 207 10.44 50.36 -16.00
CA THR A 207 11.00 51.03 -17.19
C THR A 207 9.91 51.93 -17.79
N GLN A 208 10.04 53.24 -17.59
CA GLN A 208 9.16 54.24 -18.16
C GLN A 208 9.45 54.41 -19.66
N LEU A 209 8.56 53.90 -20.52
CA LEU A 209 8.65 54.12 -21.96
C LEU A 209 8.18 55.54 -22.29
N THR A 210 9.07 56.35 -22.86
CA THR A 210 8.74 57.67 -23.42
C THR A 210 8.26 57.47 -24.85
N LEU A 211 7.04 57.94 -25.16
CA LEU A 211 6.51 57.97 -26.52
C LEU A 211 7.03 59.22 -27.24
N ILE A 212 7.61 59.03 -28.43
CA ILE A 212 7.89 60.07 -29.44
C ILE A 212 6.72 60.06 -30.43
#